data_AF-A0A094CI72-F1
#
_entry.id   AF-A0A094CI72-F1
#
_cell.length_a   1.000
_cell.length_b   1.000
_cell.length_c   1.000
_cell.angle_alpha   90.00
_cell.angle_beta   90.00
_cell.angle_gamma   90.00
#
_symmetry.space_group_name_H-M   'P 1'
#
loop_
_entity.id
_entity.type
_entity.pdbx_description
1 polymer ?
#
loop_
_entity_poly.entity_id
_entity_poly.type
_entity_poly.pdbx_seq_one_letter_code
_entity_poly.pdbx_strand_id
1 'polypeptide(L)'
;MSDREFGGNDDLSLPKATVQKIVTEILPSSSGVAFGKDARDLLIECCVEFITLISSEANEISEKEAKKTIACEHITKALEQLGFSEYVADILDVANDHKEQLKGREKKANKLEQSGLSTEQLLAMQEAAFKEAAERHG
;
A
#
# COMPACT_ATOMS: atom_id res chain seq x y z
N MET A 1 22.01 10.03 16.11
CA MET A 1 21.78 8.92 15.15
C MET A 1 21.77 9.54 13.77
N SER A 2 22.29 8.85 12.75
CA SER A 2 22.66 9.45 11.45
C SER A 2 21.51 10.23 10.80
N ASP A 3 21.64 11.56 10.73
CA ASP A 3 20.99 12.40 9.73
C ASP A 3 21.45 11.91 8.36
N ARG A 4 20.68 10.97 7.81
CA ARG A 4 20.84 10.54 6.43
C ARG A 4 19.96 11.48 5.64
N GLU A 5 20.56 12.53 5.09
CA GLU A 5 19.89 13.40 4.13
C GLU A 5 19.34 12.52 3.01
N PHE A 6 18.02 12.37 2.99
CA PHE A 6 17.32 11.73 1.89
C PHE A 6 17.64 12.55 0.62
N GLY A 7 18.05 11.85 -0.44
CA GLY A 7 18.34 12.47 -1.74
C GLY A 7 17.22 13.40 -2.16
N GLY A 8 17.59 14.52 -2.79
CA GLY A 8 16.75 15.70 -2.99
C GLY A 8 15.30 15.43 -3.41
N ASN A 9 14.41 16.29 -2.93
CA ASN A 9 12.96 16.30 -3.11
C ASN A 9 12.49 16.11 -4.58
N ASP A 10 13.36 16.34 -5.57
CA ASP A 10 13.10 16.13 -7.00
C ASP A 10 12.90 14.65 -7.40
N ASP A 11 13.40 13.67 -6.64
CA ASP A 11 13.26 12.23 -7.00
C ASP A 11 11.96 11.60 -6.44
N LEU A 12 11.31 12.26 -5.48
CA LEU A 12 10.12 11.76 -4.78
C LEU A 12 8.86 12.51 -5.23
N SER A 13 8.25 12.05 -6.33
CA SER A 13 7.04 12.66 -6.88
C SER A 13 5.95 11.63 -7.18
N LEU A 14 4.69 12.05 -7.04
CA LEU A 14 3.55 11.22 -7.45
C LEU A 14 3.42 11.18 -8.98
N PRO A 15 2.97 10.05 -9.57
CA PRO A 15 2.78 9.97 -11.01
C PRO A 15 1.76 11.00 -11.51
N LYS A 16 2.20 11.92 -12.38
CA LYS A 16 1.35 13.00 -12.93
C LYS A 16 0.05 12.50 -13.54
N ALA A 17 0.09 11.35 -14.22
CA ALA A 17 -1.08 10.73 -14.85
C ALA A 17 -2.12 10.28 -13.81
N THR A 18 -1.69 9.74 -12.67
CA THR A 18 -2.58 9.32 -11.59
C THR A 18 -3.26 10.53 -10.96
N VAL A 19 -2.51 11.57 -10.64
CA VAL A 19 -3.06 12.82 -10.08
C VAL A 19 -4.01 13.49 -11.07
N GLN A 20 -3.66 13.53 -12.36
CA GLN A 20 -4.56 14.03 -13.41
C GLN A 20 -5.87 13.25 -13.46
N LYS A 21 -5.82 11.92 -13.37
CA LYS A 21 -7.02 11.08 -13.41
C LYS A 21 -7.96 11.41 -12.24
N ILE A 22 -7.44 11.46 -11.02
CA ILE A 22 -8.21 11.80 -9.81
C ILE A 22 -8.83 13.19 -9.94
N VAL A 23 -8.04 14.18 -10.37
CA VAL A 23 -8.56 15.54 -10.57
C VAL A 23 -9.68 15.59 -11.60
N THR A 24 -9.59 14.84 -12.70
CA THR A 24 -10.65 14.81 -13.73
C THR A 24 -11.91 14.09 -13.24
N GLU A 25 -11.79 13.14 -12.32
CA GLU A 25 -12.94 12.50 -11.68
C GLU A 25 -13.68 13.47 -10.74
N ILE A 26 -12.94 14.34 -10.03
CA ILE A 26 -13.52 15.37 -9.14
C ILE A 26 -14.03 16.58 -9.92
N LEU A 27 -13.30 17.00 -10.96
CA LEU A 27 -13.60 18.13 -11.85
C LEU A 27 -13.84 17.60 -13.27
N PRO A 28 -15.02 17.01 -13.52
CA PRO A 28 -15.36 16.49 -14.84
C PRO A 28 -15.44 17.63 -15.85
N SER A 29 -15.21 17.33 -17.14
CA SER A 29 -15.24 18.33 -18.22
C SER A 29 -16.58 19.08 -18.32
N SER A 30 -17.67 18.46 -17.85
CA SER A 30 -19.00 19.09 -17.76
C SER A 30 -19.08 20.24 -16.76
N SER A 31 -18.14 20.36 -15.81
CA SER A 31 -18.09 21.45 -14.85
C SER A 31 -17.69 22.80 -15.48
N GLY A 32 -17.13 22.79 -16.70
CA GLY A 32 -16.57 23.97 -17.34
C GLY A 32 -15.29 24.50 -16.68
N VAL A 33 -14.78 23.83 -15.63
CA VAL A 33 -13.56 24.20 -14.92
C VAL A 33 -12.38 23.40 -15.48
N ALA A 34 -11.35 24.10 -15.95
CA ALA A 34 -10.11 23.49 -16.40
C ALA A 34 -9.06 23.50 -15.29
N PHE A 35 -8.44 22.35 -15.03
CA PHE A 35 -7.34 22.25 -14.09
C PHE A 35 -5.99 22.38 -14.83
N GLY A 36 -5.35 23.53 -14.66
CA GLY A 36 -4.13 23.91 -15.38
C GLY A 36 -2.91 23.04 -15.03
N LYS A 37 -1.87 23.14 -15.86
CA LYS A 37 -0.60 22.44 -15.61
C LYS A 37 0.05 22.90 -14.30
N ASP A 38 0.17 24.22 -14.11
CA ASP A 38 0.85 24.77 -12.93
C ASP A 38 0.11 24.44 -11.63
N ALA A 39 -1.23 24.45 -11.66
CA ALA A 39 -2.05 24.02 -10.53
C ALA A 39 -1.85 22.54 -10.17
N ARG A 40 -1.57 21.70 -11.17
CA ARG A 40 -1.26 20.28 -10.96
C ARG A 40 0.12 20.05 -10.41
N ASP A 41 1.11 20.76 -10.93
CA ASP A 41 2.47 20.66 -10.43
C ASP A 41 2.49 21.11 -8.95
N LEU A 42 1.80 22.20 -8.61
CA LEU A 42 1.59 22.62 -7.21
C LEU A 42 0.84 21.59 -6.36
N LEU A 43 -0.25 21.00 -6.89
CA LEU A 43 -0.99 19.96 -6.16
C LEU A 43 -0.10 18.76 -5.84
N ILE A 44 0.77 18.35 -6.77
CA ILE A 44 1.70 17.25 -6.55
C ILE A 44 2.69 17.59 -5.42
N GLU A 45 3.23 18.81 -5.41
CA GLU A 45 4.08 19.29 -4.31
C GLU A 45 3.33 19.26 -2.97
N CYS A 46 2.09 19.73 -2.95
CA CYS A 46 1.23 19.66 -1.76
C CYS A 46 0.96 18.21 -1.31
N CYS A 47 0.80 17.27 -2.22
CA CYS A 47 0.61 15.86 -1.86
C CYS A 47 1.86 15.25 -1.23
N VAL A 48 3.05 15.60 -1.72
CA VAL A 48 4.32 15.16 -1.13
C VAL A 48 4.48 15.75 0.27
N GLU A 49 4.21 17.05 0.42
CA GLU A 49 4.23 17.72 1.72
C GLU A 49 3.22 17.11 2.70
N PHE A 50 2.01 16.77 2.23
CA PHE A 50 1.01 16.10 3.04
C PHE A 50 1.50 14.74 3.56
N ILE A 51 2.13 13.93 2.71
CA ILE A 51 2.71 12.65 3.13
C ILE A 51 3.80 12.87 4.18
N THR A 52 4.68 13.86 3.98
CA THR A 52 5.75 14.20 4.92
C THR A 52 5.21 14.70 6.26
N LEU A 53 4.17 15.54 6.24
CA LEU A 53 3.50 16.05 7.44
C LEU A 53 2.91 14.91 8.28
N ILE A 54 2.08 14.05 7.67
CA ILE A 54 1.45 12.92 8.37
C ILE A 54 2.53 11.95 8.88
N SER A 55 3.56 11.68 8.08
CA SER A 55 4.64 10.76 8.46
C SER A 55 5.44 11.28 9.63
N SER A 56 5.72 12.59 9.67
CA SER A 56 6.46 13.24 10.76
C SER A 56 5.66 13.19 12.06
N GLU A 57 4.38 13.56 12.02
CA GLU A 57 3.51 13.52 13.21
C GLU A 57 3.31 12.09 13.72
N ALA A 58 3.08 11.12 12.84
CA ALA A 58 2.94 9.72 13.22
C ALA A 58 4.25 9.13 13.78
N ASN A 59 5.40 9.58 13.28
CA ASN A 59 6.70 9.21 13.83
C ASN A 59 6.87 9.76 15.25
N GLU A 60 6.55 11.03 15.49
CA GLU A 60 6.59 11.60 16.84
C GLU A 60 5.69 10.85 17.83
N ILE A 61 4.48 10.48 17.40
CA ILE A 61 3.54 9.70 18.22
C ILE A 61 4.14 8.32 18.54
N SER A 62 4.69 7.64 17.53
CA SER A 62 5.36 6.34 17.70
C SER A 62 6.52 6.42 18.68
N GLU A 63 7.35 7.46 18.59
CA GLU A 63 8.48 7.68 19.49
C GLU A 63 8.03 7.99 20.92
N LYS A 64 6.98 8.80 21.10
CA LYS A 64 6.36 9.09 22.41
C LYS A 64 5.83 7.80 23.07
N GLU A 65 5.40 6.81 22.28
CA GLU A 65 4.95 5.49 22.75
C GLU A 65 6.08 4.45 22.87
N ALA A 66 7.35 4.86 22.69
CA ALA A 66 8.53 3.99 22.69
C ALA A 66 8.45 2.83 21.67
N LYS A 67 7.77 3.04 20.54
CA LYS A 67 7.64 2.09 19.43
C LYS A 67 8.63 2.43 18.32
N LYS A 68 9.34 1.41 17.83
CA LYS A 68 10.29 1.53 16.70
C LYS A 68 9.64 1.37 15.31
N THR A 69 8.34 1.12 15.27
CA THR A 69 7.60 0.84 14.04
C THR A 69 6.33 1.67 14.06
N ILE A 70 6.14 2.48 13.01
CA ILE A 70 4.92 3.23 12.83
C ILE A 70 3.79 2.25 12.48
N ALA A 71 2.77 2.18 13.33
CA ALA A 71 1.59 1.36 13.15
C ALA A 71 0.41 2.21 12.65
N CYS A 72 -0.64 1.55 12.17
CA CYS A 72 -1.86 2.22 11.70
C CYS A 72 -2.47 3.14 12.76
N GLU A 73 -2.41 2.77 14.05
CA GLU A 73 -2.90 3.61 15.14
C GLU A 73 -2.14 4.94 15.30
N HIS A 74 -0.85 4.99 14.95
CA HIS A 74 -0.09 6.23 15.00
C HIS A 74 -0.51 7.17 13.87
N ILE A 75 -0.85 6.61 12.70
CA ILE A 75 -1.37 7.37 11.55
C ILE A 75 -2.76 7.94 11.88
N THR A 76 -3.65 7.16 12.49
CA THR A 76 -4.99 7.64 12.85
C THR A 76 -4.92 8.75 13.91
N LYS A 77 -4.06 8.59 14.93
CA LYS A 77 -3.82 9.63 15.94
C LYS A 77 -3.21 10.90 15.32
N ALA A 78 -2.30 10.77 14.36
CA ALA A 78 -1.72 11.92 13.65
C ALA A 78 -2.79 12.71 12.88
N LEU A 79 -3.67 12.00 12.16
CA LEU A 79 -4.78 12.63 11.44
C LEU A 79 -5.73 13.35 12.39
N GLU A 80 -6.06 12.76 13.54
CA GLU A 80 -6.89 13.42 14.56
C GLU A 80 -6.23 14.69 15.09
N GLN A 81 -4.94 14.64 15.44
CA GLN A 81 -4.18 15.79 15.97
C GLN A 81 -4.03 16.93 14.95
N LEU A 82 -3.86 16.59 13.67
CA LEU A 82 -3.72 17.57 12.58
C LEU A 82 -5.08 18.08 12.05
N GLY A 83 -6.21 17.60 12.59
CA GLY A 83 -7.54 18.06 12.22
C GLY A 83 -8.17 17.35 11.02
N PHE A 84 -7.61 16.23 10.57
CA PHE A 84 -8.11 15.39 9.47
C PHE A 84 -8.94 14.19 9.96
N SER A 85 -9.70 14.37 11.05
CA SER A 85 -10.46 13.27 11.69
C SER A 85 -11.49 12.62 10.74
N GLU A 86 -11.98 13.37 9.75
CA GLU A 86 -12.91 12.87 8.73
C GLU A 86 -12.32 11.75 7.85
N TYR A 87 -11.00 11.68 7.69
CA TYR A 87 -10.32 10.65 6.88
C TYR A 87 -10.10 9.33 7.64
N VAL A 88 -10.28 9.32 8.96
CA VAL A 88 -9.95 8.15 9.80
C VAL A 88 -10.78 6.93 9.43
N ALA A 89 -12.07 7.12 9.14
CA ALA A 89 -12.97 6.01 8.79
C ALA A 89 -12.51 5.31 7.50
N ASP A 90 -12.31 6.07 6.43
CA ASP A 90 -11.87 5.54 5.13
C ASP A 90 -10.51 4.83 5.22
N ILE A 91 -9.59 5.37 6.03
CA ILE A 91 -8.26 4.79 6.22
C ILE A 91 -8.33 3.46 6.98
N LEU A 92 -9.20 3.36 8.00
CA LEU A 92 -9.41 2.11 8.73
C LEU A 92 -10.02 1.03 7.84
N ASP A 93 -10.96 1.39 6.96
CA ASP A 93 -11.54 0.47 6.00
C ASP A 93 -10.48 -0.07 5.04
N VAL A 94 -9.64 0.80 4.46
CA VAL A 94 -8.52 0.37 3.60
C VAL A 94 -7.51 -0.51 4.36
N ALA A 95 -7.20 -0.19 5.62
CA ALA A 95 -6.30 -0.99 6.45
C ALA A 95 -6.87 -2.38 6.75
N ASN A 96 -8.18 -2.47 7.01
CA ASN A 96 -8.87 -3.73 7.23
C ASN A 96 -8.91 -4.59 5.97
N ASP A 97 -9.23 -4.00 4.82
CA ASP A 97 -9.22 -4.69 3.53
C ASP A 97 -7.83 -5.26 3.21
N HIS A 98 -6.78 -4.47 3.43
CA HIS A 98 -5.41 -4.92 3.24
C HIS A 98 -5.06 -6.10 4.17
N LYS A 99 -5.49 -6.04 5.44
CA LYS A 99 -5.28 -7.12 6.42
C LYS A 99 -5.99 -8.42 6.00
N GLU A 100 -7.22 -8.35 5.50
CA GLU A 100 -7.94 -9.52 5.00
C GLU A 100 -7.29 -10.12 3.74
N GLN A 101 -6.81 -9.28 2.83
CA GLN A 101 -6.07 -9.73 1.64
C GLN A 101 -4.77 -10.47 2.00
N LEU A 102 -4.04 -9.98 3.01
CA LEU A 102 -2.82 -10.64 3.50
C LEU A 102 -3.11 -12.03 4.07
N LYS A 103 -4.15 -12.18 4.91
CA LYS A 103 -4.59 -13.49 5.40
C LYS A 103 -4.92 -14.47 4.26
N GLY A 104 -5.51 -13.95 3.17
CA GLY A 104 -5.81 -14.75 1.98
C GLY A 104 -4.55 -15.26 1.26
N ARG A 105 -3.45 -14.52 1.30
CA ARG A 105 -2.15 -14.93 0.73
C ARG A 105 -1.46 -15.99 1.59
N GLU A 106 -1.44 -15.82 2.91
CA GLU A 106 -0.85 -16.80 3.85
C GLU A 106 -1.53 -18.16 3.74
N LYS A 107 -2.87 -18.19 3.62
CA LYS A 107 -3.63 -19.43 3.39
C LYS A 107 -3.25 -20.17 2.11
N LYS A 108 -2.79 -19.47 1.07
CA LYS A 108 -2.34 -20.09 -0.19
C LYS A 108 -0.94 -20.67 -0.05
N ALA A 109 -0.05 -20.02 0.70
CA ALA A 109 1.31 -20.51 0.96
C ALA A 109 1.29 -21.83 1.74
N ASN A 110 0.35 -21.97 2.69
CA ASN A 110 0.26 -23.16 3.54
C ASN A 110 -0.41 -24.38 2.88
N LYS A 111 -0.83 -24.31 1.60
CA LYS A 111 -1.48 -25.46 0.93
C LYS A 111 -0.58 -26.68 0.82
N LEU A 112 0.73 -26.47 0.67
CA LEU A 112 1.69 -27.57 0.59
C LEU A 112 1.86 -28.26 1.97
N GLU A 113 1.95 -27.46 3.03
CA GLU A 113 2.06 -27.96 4.42
C GLU A 113 0.74 -28.57 4.92
N GLN A 114 -0.42 -28.08 4.46
CA GLN A 114 -1.75 -28.61 4.81
C GLN A 114 -2.10 -29.91 4.07
N SER A 115 -1.27 -30.37 3.13
CA SER A 115 -1.54 -31.61 2.39
C SER A 115 -1.52 -32.86 3.29
N GLY A 116 -0.85 -32.79 4.45
CA GLY A 116 -0.69 -33.92 5.36
C GLY A 116 0.20 -35.05 4.81
N LEU A 117 0.82 -34.85 3.65
CA LEU A 117 1.70 -35.78 2.96
C LEU A 117 3.16 -35.38 3.21
N SER A 118 4.06 -36.36 3.25
CA SER A 118 5.49 -36.06 3.28
C SER A 118 5.95 -35.45 1.96
N THR A 119 7.07 -34.72 1.99
CA THR A 119 7.71 -34.18 0.79
C THR A 119 8.00 -35.26 -0.26
N GLU A 120 8.41 -36.46 0.17
CA GLU A 120 8.63 -37.61 -0.72
C GLU A 120 7.34 -38.09 -1.39
N GLN A 121 6.23 -38.16 -0.64
CA GLN A 121 4.93 -38.58 -1.20
C GLN A 121 4.41 -37.57 -2.24
N LEU A 122 4.58 -36.27 -1.98
CA LEU A 122 4.20 -35.21 -2.91
C LEU A 122 5.03 -35.26 -4.20
N LEU A 123 6.34 -35.51 -4.08
CA LEU A 123 7.22 -35.66 -5.25
C LEU A 123 6.83 -36.87 -6.09
N ALA A 124 6.57 -38.02 -5.47
CA ALA A 124 6.15 -39.23 -6.18
C ALA A 124 4.81 -39.02 -6.93
N MET A 125 3.85 -38.31 -6.32
CA MET A 125 2.59 -37.95 -7.00
C MET A 125 2.82 -37.01 -8.19
N GLN A 126 3.69 -36.02 -8.04
CA GLN A 126 4.03 -35.08 -9.10
C GLN A 126 4.70 -35.80 -10.29
N GLU A 127 5.65 -36.69 -10.03
CA GLU A 127 6.33 -37.48 -11.06
C GLU A 127 5.37 -38.43 -11.80
N ALA A 128 4.47 -39.09 -11.07
CA ALA A 128 3.45 -39.95 -11.66
C ALA A 128 2.50 -39.16 -12.58
N ALA A 129 2.07 -37.98 -12.15
CA ALA A 129 1.22 -37.10 -12.96
C ALA A 129 1.92 -36.62 -14.24
N PHE A 130 3.22 -36.29 -14.18
CA PHE A 130 3.98 -35.94 -15.37
C PHE A 130 4.16 -37.10 -16.33
N LYS A 131 4.41 -38.30 -15.82
CA LYS A 131 4.53 -39.51 -16.65
C LYS A 131 3.23 -39.81 -17.38
N GLU A 132 2.10 -39.76 -16.67
CA GLU A 132 0.77 -39.98 -17.25
C GLU A 132 0.45 -38.93 -18.32
N ALA A 133 0.77 -37.65 -18.07
CA ALA A 133 0.57 -36.59 -19.06
C ALA A 133 1.43 -36.81 -20.32
N ALA A 134 2.67 -37.26 -20.15
CA ALA A 134 3.57 -37.60 -21.27
C ALA A 134 3.04 -38.80 -22.07
N GLU A 135 2.45 -39.81 -21.43
CA GLU A 135 1.85 -40.97 -22.12
C GLU A 135 0.57 -40.61 -22.88
N ARG A 136 -0.19 -39.60 -22.43
CA ARG A 136 -1.42 -39.14 -23.12
C ARG A 136 -1.14 -38.18 -24.29
N HIS A 137 0.00 -37.50 -24.30
CA HIS A 137 0.32 -36.44 -25.25
C HIS A 137 1.61 -36.68 -26.07
N GLY A 138 2.27 -37.82 -25.86
CA GLY A 138 3.47 -38.27 -26.60
C GLY A 138 3.16 -39.27 -27.69
#